data_AF-A0A9P0EPZ4-F1
#
_entry.id   AF-A0A9P0EPZ4-F1
#
_cell.length_a   1.000
_cell.length_b   1.000
_cell.length_c   1.000
_cell.angle_alpha   90.00
_cell.angle_beta   90.00
_cell.angle_gamma   90.00
#
_symmetry.space_group_name_H-M   'P 1'
#
loop_
_entity.id
_entity.type
_entity.pdbx_description
1 polymer ?
#
loop_
_entity_poly.entity_id
_entity_poly.type
_entity_poly.pdbx_seq_one_letter_code
_entity_poly.pdbx_strand_id
1 'polypeptide(L)'
;MAGIVSFVGFLIFTFGLVIPVAFFMFYTAYSVFPILAAVEDFDAPIYESLDLPQVVDEAKAPGGLEKDGPKPLRVSSSLRSMTRLLYSSRRCFSFCRGYSWFFCFGIIKSLALGVCVKSPFLGFLAQILLPLAATRFHTLWVHSVLSSSRKHASVEARKLFRTAGPPMALYLTSEAVVQRIVVQYYKGVGMKWEDFMPIGGHFHKSFIFWMLLAVLTFFLVVPAYVLLVRAEASLLPSDEQTLVPLDPALEGLSEGGVMALVGAWRSLTRARVINLVLLYIKMFMITVPVAFVLGFVDFAWYIVMAMESWRF
;
A
#
# COMPACT_ATOMS: atom_id res chain seq x y z
N MET A 1 13.63 27.00 -30.69
CA MET A 1 14.38 25.75 -30.39
C MET A 1 14.55 25.52 -28.89
N ALA A 2 14.94 26.51 -28.07
CA ALA A 2 15.11 26.34 -26.62
C ALA A 2 13.89 25.73 -25.89
N GLY A 3 12.68 26.25 -26.13
CA GLY A 3 11.47 25.71 -25.49
C GLY A 3 11.14 24.25 -25.84
N ILE A 4 11.50 23.77 -27.05
CA ILE A 4 11.33 22.36 -27.44
C ILE A 4 12.30 21.48 -26.67
N VAL A 5 13.56 21.92 -26.52
CA VAL A 5 14.59 21.19 -25.75
C VAL A 5 14.21 21.12 -24.27
N SER A 6 13.73 22.22 -23.70
CA SER A 6 13.23 22.29 -22.32
C SER A 6 12.01 21.38 -22.10
N PHE A 7 11.08 21.34 -23.05
CA PHE A 7 9.91 20.44 -22.99
C PHE A 7 10.30 18.96 -23.10
N VAL A 8 11.20 18.61 -24.02
CA VAL A 8 11.69 17.23 -24.14
C VAL A 8 12.44 16.81 -22.88
N GLY A 9 13.27 17.70 -22.32
CA GLY A 9 13.94 17.48 -21.03
C GLY A 9 12.97 17.22 -19.89
N PHE A 10 11.89 17.99 -19.80
CA PHE A 10 10.82 17.79 -18.82
C PHE A 10 10.19 16.40 -18.92
N LEU A 11 9.86 15.97 -20.15
CA LEU A 11 9.28 14.65 -20.38
C LEU A 11 10.25 13.54 -19.97
N ILE A 12 11.53 13.65 -20.33
CA ILE A 12 12.54 12.66 -19.94
C ILE A 12 12.66 12.58 -18.41
N PHE A 13 12.71 13.73 -17.72
CA PHE A 13 12.75 13.76 -16.26
C PHE A 13 11.50 13.14 -15.63
N THR A 14 10.32 13.51 -16.13
CA THR A 14 9.03 13.04 -15.61
C THR A 14 8.88 11.53 -15.80
N PHE A 15 9.09 11.02 -17.01
CA PHE A 15 8.93 9.60 -17.32
C PHE A 15 10.11 8.74 -16.85
N GLY A 16 11.32 9.31 -16.80
CA GLY A 16 12.53 8.60 -16.41
C GLY A 16 12.79 8.56 -14.90
N LEU A 17 12.33 9.57 -14.14
CA LEU A 17 12.57 9.67 -12.70
C LEU A 17 11.30 9.81 -11.88
N VAL A 18 10.46 10.82 -12.16
CA VAL A 18 9.30 11.14 -11.31
C VAL A 18 8.31 9.99 -11.28
N ILE A 19 7.90 9.47 -12.44
CA ILE A 19 6.92 8.38 -12.53
C ILE A 19 7.46 7.09 -11.89
N PRO A 20 8.68 6.61 -12.16
CA PRO A 20 9.21 5.42 -11.49
C PRO A 20 9.33 5.56 -9.97
N VAL A 21 9.78 6.73 -9.49
CA VAL A 21 9.88 6.99 -8.04
C VAL A 21 8.49 7.05 -7.43
N ALA A 22 7.57 7.81 -8.02
CA ALA A 22 6.18 7.88 -7.56
C ALA A 22 5.52 6.49 -7.56
N PHE A 23 5.74 5.69 -8.61
CA PHE A 23 5.29 4.31 -8.68
C PHE A 23 5.82 3.48 -7.51
N PHE A 24 7.13 3.50 -7.27
CA PHE A 24 7.73 2.77 -6.14
C PHE A 24 7.13 3.22 -4.80
N MET A 25 6.94 4.52 -4.62
CA MET A 25 6.38 5.06 -3.38
C MET A 25 4.92 4.66 -3.19
N PHE A 26 4.04 4.96 -4.14
CA PHE A 26 2.60 4.69 -4.02
C PHE A 26 2.24 3.21 -4.09
N TYR A 27 2.93 2.45 -4.94
CA TYR A 27 2.66 1.03 -5.11
C TYR A 27 3.43 0.18 -4.10
N THR A 28 4.76 0.21 -4.16
CA THR A 28 5.58 -0.69 -3.36
C THR A 28 5.58 -0.27 -1.89
N ALA A 29 5.91 0.99 -1.59
CA ALA A 29 6.00 1.42 -0.20
C ALA A 29 4.62 1.48 0.45
N TYR A 30 3.65 2.22 -0.11
CA TYR A 30 2.35 2.42 0.55
C TYR A 30 1.36 1.27 0.49
N SER A 31 1.55 0.32 -0.42
CA SER A 31 0.59 -0.77 -0.60
C SER A 31 1.21 -2.13 -0.31
N VAL A 32 2.32 -2.49 -0.98
CA VAL A 32 2.93 -3.83 -0.84
C VAL A 32 3.55 -4.06 0.54
N PHE A 33 4.34 -3.13 1.08
CA PHE A 33 4.98 -3.32 2.39
C PHE A 33 3.98 -3.47 3.55
N PRO A 34 2.92 -2.65 3.66
CA PRO A 34 1.88 -2.88 4.65
C PRO A 34 1.20 -4.23 4.52
N ILE A 35 0.93 -4.71 3.29
CA ILE A 35 0.32 -6.03 3.08
C ILE A 35 1.19 -7.11 3.70
N LEU A 36 2.48 -7.12 3.37
CA LEU A 36 3.42 -8.13 3.88
C LEU A 36 3.50 -8.07 5.41
N ALA A 37 3.63 -6.88 6.00
CA ALA A 37 3.68 -6.72 7.46
C ALA A 37 2.36 -7.05 8.17
N ALA A 38 1.22 -6.90 7.50
CA ALA A 38 -0.08 -7.17 8.10
C ALA A 38 -0.36 -8.68 8.24
N VAL A 39 0.24 -9.52 7.39
CA VAL A 39 -0.02 -10.96 7.33
C VAL A 39 1.13 -11.82 7.84
N GLU A 40 2.33 -11.25 7.97
CA GLU A 40 3.53 -11.93 8.49
C GLU A 40 3.28 -12.50 9.89
N ASP A 41 3.67 -13.75 10.09
CA ASP A 41 3.81 -14.32 11.42
C ASP A 41 5.03 -13.72 12.13
N PHE A 42 4.82 -13.13 13.30
CA PHE A 42 5.88 -12.52 14.10
C PHE A 42 6.64 -13.53 14.96
N ASP A 43 6.09 -14.72 15.13
CA ASP A 43 6.62 -15.78 15.99
C ASP A 43 7.26 -16.94 15.17
N ALA A 44 7.23 -16.84 13.83
CA ALA A 44 7.85 -17.83 12.95
C ALA A 44 9.40 -17.77 13.00
N PRO A 45 10.10 -18.92 12.99
CA PRO A 45 11.56 -18.95 12.90
C PRO A 45 12.04 -18.32 11.57
N ILE A 46 13.13 -17.55 11.65
CA ILE A 46 13.68 -16.77 10.53
C ILE A 46 13.97 -17.72 9.35
N TYR A 47 13.50 -17.39 8.15
CA TYR A 47 14.05 -17.97 6.93
C TYR A 47 15.52 -17.55 6.80
N GLU A 48 16.42 -18.49 7.06
CA GLU A 48 17.75 -18.49 6.46
C GLU A 48 17.50 -18.46 4.95
N SER A 49 17.90 -17.36 4.30
CA SER A 49 17.86 -17.27 2.85
C SER A 49 18.63 -18.47 2.32
N LEU A 50 17.95 -19.43 1.68
CA LEU A 50 18.54 -20.59 1.02
C LEU A 50 19.88 -20.20 0.42
N ASP A 51 20.95 -20.62 1.09
CA ASP A 51 22.30 -20.50 0.58
C ASP A 51 22.28 -21.13 -0.82
N LEU A 52 22.60 -20.31 -1.82
CA LEU A 52 23.20 -20.81 -3.06
C LEU A 52 24.30 -21.80 -2.65
N PRO A 53 24.46 -22.94 -3.35
CA PRO A 53 25.36 -24.00 -2.92
C PRO A 53 26.74 -23.43 -2.62
N GLN A 54 27.04 -23.26 -1.34
CA GLN A 54 28.38 -22.98 -0.88
C GLN A 54 29.12 -24.30 -1.10
N VAL A 55 30.14 -24.22 -1.96
CA VAL A 55 31.10 -25.30 -2.18
C VAL A 55 31.57 -25.75 -0.80
N VAL A 56 31.35 -27.03 -0.54
CA VAL A 56 31.76 -27.74 0.67
C VAL A 56 33.26 -27.56 0.85
N ASP A 57 33.67 -27.05 2.02
CA ASP A 57 34.93 -27.45 2.63
C ASP A 57 34.67 -27.78 4.09
N GLU A 58 34.75 -29.08 4.39
CA GLU A 58 34.66 -29.65 5.73
C GLU A 58 35.91 -29.32 6.55
N ALA A 59 35.75 -28.74 7.74
CA ALA A 59 36.77 -28.80 8.81
C ALA A 59 36.18 -28.67 10.22
N LYS A 60 35.70 -29.80 10.75
CA LYS A 60 35.88 -30.36 12.12
C LYS A 60 36.01 -29.43 13.37
N ALA A 61 34.88 -29.32 14.13
CA ALA A 61 34.66 -29.50 15.60
C ALA A 61 35.41 -28.64 16.68
N PRO A 62 35.05 -28.65 17.99
CA PRO A 62 33.77 -28.88 18.71
C PRO A 62 33.46 -27.80 19.80
N GLY A 63 32.30 -27.90 20.47
CA GLY A 63 32.15 -27.43 21.87
C GLY A 63 31.00 -26.46 22.14
N GLY A 64 30.09 -26.88 23.02
CA GLY A 64 28.87 -26.17 23.38
C GLY A 64 29.10 -24.82 24.04
N LEU A 65 28.26 -23.87 23.65
CA LEU A 65 27.85 -22.73 24.47
C LEU A 65 26.41 -22.43 24.04
N GLU A 66 25.49 -22.72 24.95
CA GLU A 66 24.15 -22.17 25.01
C GLU A 66 24.30 -20.64 25.05
N LYS A 67 24.36 -20.04 23.86
CA LYS A 67 24.32 -18.59 23.68
C LYS A 67 22.89 -18.26 23.30
N ASP A 68 22.24 -17.49 24.18
CA ASP A 68 21.09 -16.63 23.92
C ASP A 68 20.98 -16.35 22.42
N GLY A 69 20.07 -17.07 21.77
CA GLY A 69 19.94 -17.04 20.32
C GLY A 69 19.66 -15.60 19.87
N PRO A 70 20.21 -15.16 18.73
CA PRO A 70 19.91 -13.83 18.22
C PRO A 70 18.39 -13.72 18.08
N LYS A 71 17.79 -12.76 18.81
CA LYS A 71 16.34 -12.47 18.74
C LYS A 71 15.92 -12.45 17.27
N PRO A 72 14.85 -13.18 16.88
CA PRO A 72 14.50 -13.35 15.50
C PRO A 72 14.31 -12.00 14.79
N LEU A 73 15.19 -11.72 13.83
CA LEU A 73 15.18 -10.48 13.06
C LEU A 73 14.11 -10.58 11.97
N ARG A 74 12.93 -10.08 12.35
CA ARG A 74 11.69 -9.95 11.57
C ARG A 74 11.95 -9.43 10.14
N VAL A 75 11.30 -10.01 9.13
CA VAL A 75 11.41 -9.51 7.74
C VAL A 75 10.80 -8.11 7.64
N SER A 76 9.75 -7.81 8.40
CA SER A 76 9.15 -6.47 8.52
C SER A 76 9.88 -5.47 9.42
N SER A 77 10.92 -5.86 10.17
CA SER A 77 11.62 -4.91 11.07
C SER A 77 12.33 -3.78 10.32
N SER A 78 12.71 -4.04 9.08
CA SER A 78 13.46 -3.13 8.23
C SER A 78 12.95 -3.16 6.80
N LEU A 79 12.66 -1.97 6.24
CA LEU A 79 12.36 -1.79 4.81
C LEU A 79 13.50 -2.34 3.92
N ARG A 80 14.74 -2.36 4.44
CA ARG A 80 15.89 -2.95 3.76
C ARG A 80 15.80 -4.48 3.67
N SER A 81 15.22 -5.12 4.68
CA SER A 81 14.98 -6.57 4.68
C SER A 81 13.83 -6.92 3.73
N MET A 82 12.74 -6.16 3.75
CA MET A 82 11.63 -6.33 2.79
C MET A 82 12.08 -6.14 1.34
N THR A 83 12.85 -5.10 1.05
CA THR A 83 13.40 -4.87 -0.30
C THR A 83 14.37 -5.96 -0.71
N ARG A 84 15.22 -6.44 0.21
CA ARG A 84 16.12 -7.58 -0.05
C ARG A 84 15.34 -8.87 -0.33
N LEU A 85 14.26 -9.15 0.42
CA LEU A 85 13.39 -10.31 0.20
C LEU A 85 12.66 -10.22 -1.14
N LEU A 86 12.14 -9.05 -1.50
CA LEU A 86 11.52 -8.86 -2.82
C LEU A 86 12.54 -9.04 -3.95
N TYR A 87 13.77 -8.55 -3.76
CA TYR A 87 14.84 -8.67 -4.74
C TYR A 87 15.38 -10.10 -4.88
N SER A 88 15.48 -10.86 -3.78
CA SER A 88 15.93 -12.26 -3.79
C SER A 88 14.91 -13.19 -4.42
N SER A 89 13.62 -12.88 -4.32
CA SER A 89 12.55 -13.72 -4.87
C SER A 89 12.48 -13.72 -6.41
N ARG A 90 12.91 -12.65 -7.11
CA ARG A 90 12.96 -12.53 -8.60
C ARG A 90 13.64 -11.19 -9.01
N ARG A 91 14.33 -11.14 -10.18
CA ARG A 91 14.93 -9.93 -10.80
C ARG A 91 13.96 -8.72 -10.88
N CYS A 92 14.49 -7.51 -11.15
CA CYS A 92 13.89 -6.15 -11.15
C CYS A 92 12.36 -5.94 -11.27
N PHE A 93 11.61 -6.82 -11.92
CA PHE A 93 10.14 -6.77 -12.02
C PHE A 93 9.40 -7.28 -10.78
N SER A 94 10.10 -7.75 -9.74
CA SER A 94 9.49 -8.18 -8.47
C SER A 94 8.63 -7.09 -7.82
N PHE A 95 8.99 -5.81 -8.00
CA PHE A 95 8.26 -4.67 -7.45
C PHE A 95 6.94 -4.36 -8.15
N CYS A 96 6.65 -4.94 -9.33
CA CYS A 96 5.41 -4.74 -10.08
C CYS A 96 4.43 -5.92 -9.97
N ARG A 97 4.66 -6.84 -9.02
CA ARG A 97 3.85 -8.05 -8.81
C ARG A 97 2.38 -7.70 -8.60
N GLY A 98 1.48 -8.16 -9.46
CA GLY A 98 0.04 -7.92 -9.33
C GLY A 98 -0.43 -6.51 -9.71
N TYR A 99 0.45 -5.66 -10.26
CA TYR A 99 0.11 -4.26 -10.56
C TYR A 99 -1.09 -4.12 -11.52
N SER A 100 -1.24 -5.01 -12.51
CA SER A 100 -2.39 -4.98 -13.42
C SER A 100 -3.73 -5.11 -12.68
N TRP A 101 -3.81 -5.97 -11.66
CA TRP A 101 -5.02 -6.14 -10.86
C TRP A 101 -5.29 -4.93 -9.97
N PHE A 102 -4.23 -4.39 -9.35
CA PHE A 102 -4.30 -3.14 -8.60
C PHE A 102 -4.80 -1.98 -9.47
N PHE A 103 -4.26 -1.87 -10.70
CA PHE A 103 -4.62 -0.84 -11.66
C PHE A 103 -6.08 -0.96 -12.11
N CYS A 104 -6.55 -2.17 -12.43
CA CYS A 104 -7.95 -2.42 -12.75
C CYS A 104 -8.89 -2.04 -11.60
N PHE A 105 -8.55 -2.42 -10.36
CA PHE A 105 -9.32 -2.03 -9.18
C PHE A 105 -9.31 -0.50 -8.99
N GLY A 106 -8.16 0.15 -9.21
CA GLY A 106 -8.01 1.60 -9.17
C GLY A 106 -8.86 2.33 -10.21
N ILE A 107 -8.96 1.82 -11.44
CA ILE A 107 -9.86 2.34 -12.48
C ILE A 107 -11.31 2.26 -12.01
N ILE A 108 -11.74 1.12 -11.46
CA ILE A 108 -13.11 0.95 -10.99
C ILE A 108 -13.42 1.94 -9.85
N LYS A 109 -12.50 2.12 -8.89
CA LYS A 109 -12.63 3.14 -7.84
C LYS A 109 -12.72 4.56 -8.42
N SER A 110 -11.90 4.87 -9.42
CA SER A 110 -11.89 6.19 -10.07
C SER A 110 -13.18 6.46 -10.84
N LEU A 111 -13.70 5.45 -11.55
CA LEU A 111 -14.99 5.53 -12.22
C LEU A 111 -16.14 5.70 -11.20
N ALA A 112 -16.11 4.96 -10.10
CA ALA A 112 -17.10 5.08 -9.02
C ALA A 112 -17.12 6.48 -8.38
N LEU A 113 -15.95 7.12 -8.27
CA LEU A 113 -15.84 8.52 -7.84
C LEU A 113 -16.43 9.50 -8.88
N GLY A 114 -16.25 9.22 -10.17
CA GLY A 114 -16.80 10.05 -11.26
C GLY A 114 -18.31 9.88 -11.45
N VAL A 115 -18.87 8.75 -11.04
CA VAL A 115 -20.31 8.48 -11.11
C VAL A 115 -21.06 9.38 -10.11
N CYS A 116 -22.05 10.12 -10.64
CA CYS A 116 -23.02 10.91 -9.89
C CYS A 116 -22.50 12.15 -9.15
N VAL A 117 -21.73 13.00 -9.83
CA VAL A 117 -21.39 14.38 -9.37
C VAL A 117 -22.63 15.19 -8.95
N LYS A 118 -23.79 14.93 -9.58
CA LYS A 118 -25.04 15.66 -9.34
C LYS A 118 -25.82 15.23 -8.10
N SER A 119 -25.61 14.02 -7.59
CA SER A 119 -26.35 13.50 -6.42
C SER A 119 -25.37 13.01 -5.34
N PRO A 120 -25.27 13.70 -4.20
CA PRO A 120 -24.27 13.37 -3.18
C PRO A 120 -24.51 11.99 -2.58
N PHE A 121 -25.77 11.57 -2.42
CA PHE A 121 -26.13 10.26 -1.86
C PHE A 121 -25.80 9.12 -2.85
N LEU A 122 -26.18 9.29 -4.12
CA LEU A 122 -25.93 8.25 -5.12
C LEU A 122 -24.44 8.09 -5.41
N GLY A 123 -23.67 9.19 -5.43
CA GLY A 123 -22.22 9.13 -5.51
C GLY A 123 -21.58 8.40 -4.33
N PHE A 124 -22.10 8.59 -3.11
CA PHE A 124 -21.61 7.86 -1.93
C PHE A 124 -21.86 6.35 -2.03
N LEU A 125 -23.06 5.95 -2.45
CA LEU A 125 -23.36 4.54 -2.67
C LEU A 125 -22.53 3.94 -3.80
N ALA A 126 -22.35 4.66 -4.91
CA ALA A 126 -21.53 4.20 -6.04
C ALA A 126 -20.07 3.96 -5.62
N GLN A 127 -19.48 4.85 -4.82
CA GLN A 127 -18.14 4.73 -4.26
C GLN A 127 -17.93 3.45 -3.43
N ILE A 128 -18.99 2.89 -2.85
CA ILE A 128 -18.93 1.66 -2.07
C ILE A 128 -19.29 0.46 -2.95
N LEU A 129 -20.43 0.48 -3.63
CA LEU A 129 -21.01 -0.69 -4.29
C LEU A 129 -20.20 -1.13 -5.53
N LEU A 130 -19.70 -0.19 -6.35
CA LEU A 130 -18.92 -0.55 -7.55
C LEU A 130 -17.59 -1.23 -7.16
N PRO A 131 -16.75 -0.64 -6.29
CA PRO A 131 -15.51 -1.29 -5.86
C PRO A 131 -15.77 -2.55 -5.04
N LEU A 132 -16.87 -2.62 -4.29
CA LEU A 132 -17.26 -3.84 -3.60
C LEU A 132 -17.56 -4.99 -4.58
N ALA A 133 -18.24 -4.72 -5.71
CA ALA A 133 -18.40 -5.72 -6.76
C ALA A 133 -17.05 -6.15 -7.39
N ALA A 134 -16.05 -5.26 -7.34
CA ALA A 134 -14.69 -5.49 -7.80
C ALA A 134 -13.77 -6.13 -6.76
N THR A 135 -14.29 -6.63 -5.63
CA THR A 135 -13.49 -7.27 -4.55
C THR A 135 -12.53 -8.33 -5.10
N ARG A 136 -12.96 -9.11 -6.10
CA ARG A 136 -12.13 -10.13 -6.75
C ARG A 136 -10.81 -9.58 -7.29
N PHE A 137 -10.80 -8.38 -7.87
CA PHE A 137 -9.57 -7.78 -8.39
C PHE A 137 -8.61 -7.41 -7.26
N HIS A 138 -9.13 -6.90 -6.14
CA HIS A 138 -8.32 -6.58 -4.98
C HIS A 138 -7.73 -7.85 -4.34
N THR A 139 -8.53 -8.90 -4.17
CA THR A 139 -8.03 -10.16 -3.62
C THR A 139 -7.01 -10.83 -4.54
N LEU A 140 -7.24 -10.82 -5.86
CA LEU A 140 -6.25 -11.33 -6.83
C LEU A 140 -4.94 -10.54 -6.80
N TRP A 141 -5.02 -9.24 -6.57
CA TRP A 141 -3.84 -8.41 -6.34
C TRP A 141 -3.11 -8.82 -5.07
N VAL A 142 -3.80 -8.94 -3.93
CA VAL A 142 -3.19 -9.38 -2.66
C VAL A 142 -2.57 -10.76 -2.79
N HIS A 143 -3.27 -11.73 -3.40
CA HIS A 143 -2.73 -13.08 -3.64
C HIS A 143 -1.49 -13.03 -4.53
N SER A 144 -1.48 -12.20 -5.57
CA SER A 144 -0.30 -12.01 -6.43
C SER A 144 0.88 -11.35 -5.72
N VAL A 145 0.62 -10.56 -4.66
CA VAL A 145 1.66 -9.96 -3.81
C VAL A 145 2.21 -10.97 -2.81
N LEU A 146 1.38 -11.89 -2.32
CA LEU A 146 1.76 -12.89 -1.30
C LEU A 146 2.36 -14.17 -1.88
N SER A 147 1.95 -14.58 -3.09
CA SER A 147 2.39 -15.84 -3.68
C SER A 147 3.75 -15.73 -4.36
N SER A 148 4.56 -16.79 -4.24
CA SER A 148 5.84 -16.91 -4.95
C SER A 148 5.65 -17.34 -6.42
N SER A 149 4.48 -17.93 -6.72
CA SER A 149 4.07 -18.45 -8.02
C SER A 149 3.40 -17.40 -8.91
N ARG A 150 3.40 -17.65 -10.23
CA ARG A 150 2.68 -16.80 -11.21
C ARG A 150 1.25 -17.29 -11.45
N LYS A 151 0.90 -18.47 -10.96
CA LYS A 151 -0.47 -18.99 -11.07
C LYS A 151 -1.35 -18.16 -10.15
N HIS A 152 -2.49 -17.71 -10.68
CA HIS A 152 -3.46 -16.99 -9.89
C HIS A 152 -4.43 -18.00 -9.30
N ALA A 153 -4.40 -18.17 -7.97
CA ALA A 153 -5.41 -18.93 -7.25
C ALA A 153 -6.81 -18.44 -7.62
N SER A 154 -7.61 -19.32 -8.23
CA SER A 154 -9.02 -19.04 -8.47
C SER A 154 -9.81 -19.35 -7.21
N VAL A 155 -10.15 -18.32 -6.43
CA VAL A 155 -11.08 -18.47 -5.31
C VAL A 155 -12.52 -18.44 -5.82
N GLU A 156 -13.36 -19.34 -5.30
CA GLU A 156 -14.80 -19.33 -5.59
C GLU A 156 -15.43 -17.99 -5.17
N ALA A 157 -16.14 -17.34 -6.08
CA ALA A 157 -16.69 -16.00 -5.87
C ALA A 157 -17.57 -15.91 -4.61
N ARG A 158 -18.35 -16.94 -4.29
CA ARG A 158 -19.21 -16.96 -3.11
C ARG A 158 -18.39 -16.96 -1.81
N LYS A 159 -17.38 -17.82 -1.72
CA LYS A 159 -16.47 -17.91 -0.56
C LYS A 159 -15.69 -16.60 -0.38
N LEU A 160 -15.23 -16.04 -1.49
CA LEU A 160 -14.57 -14.74 -1.56
C LEU A 160 -15.46 -13.63 -0.98
N PHE A 161 -16.66 -13.45 -1.52
CA PHE A 161 -17.57 -12.39 -1.09
C PHE A 161 -18.02 -12.58 0.37
N ARG A 162 -18.24 -13.82 0.82
CA ARG A 162 -18.60 -14.08 2.22
C ARG A 162 -17.49 -13.66 3.18
N THR A 163 -16.23 -13.90 2.83
CA THR A 163 -15.08 -13.70 3.73
C THR A 163 -14.49 -12.30 3.63
N ALA A 164 -14.23 -11.82 2.41
CA ALA A 164 -13.62 -10.52 2.15
C ALA A 164 -14.65 -9.39 1.99
N GLY A 165 -15.91 -9.70 1.70
CA GLY A 165 -16.96 -8.69 1.46
C GLY A 165 -17.19 -7.75 2.65
N PRO A 166 -17.42 -8.24 3.89
CA PRO A 166 -17.63 -7.35 5.03
C PRO A 166 -16.40 -6.47 5.36
N PRO A 167 -15.16 -6.99 5.41
CA PRO A 167 -13.96 -6.15 5.55
C PRO A 167 -13.79 -5.14 4.41
N MET A 168 -14.08 -5.54 3.16
CA MET A 168 -14.02 -4.65 1.99
C MET A 168 -15.03 -3.51 2.12
N ALA A 169 -16.27 -3.83 2.48
CA ALA A 169 -17.30 -2.83 2.69
C ALA A 169 -16.90 -1.83 3.80
N LEU A 170 -16.32 -2.31 4.90
CA LEU A 170 -15.80 -1.45 5.98
C LEU A 170 -14.68 -0.53 5.48
N TYR A 171 -13.72 -1.06 4.73
CA TYR A 171 -12.62 -0.30 4.14
C TYR A 171 -13.13 0.80 3.19
N LEU A 172 -13.99 0.44 2.23
CA LEU A 172 -14.56 1.38 1.26
C LEU A 172 -15.43 2.44 1.93
N THR A 173 -16.21 2.05 2.94
CA THR A 173 -17.01 2.99 3.73
C THR A 173 -16.11 3.96 4.49
N SER A 174 -15.02 3.47 5.07
CA SER A 174 -14.05 4.31 5.79
C SER A 174 -13.42 5.34 4.85
N GLU A 175 -12.97 4.93 3.65
CA GLU A 175 -12.45 5.85 2.63
C GLU A 175 -13.51 6.88 2.21
N ALA A 176 -14.73 6.44 1.92
CA ALA A 176 -15.82 7.33 1.51
C ALA A 176 -16.16 8.35 2.60
N VAL A 177 -16.21 7.93 3.87
CA VAL A 177 -16.45 8.81 5.03
C VAL A 177 -15.32 9.83 5.18
N VAL A 178 -14.05 9.40 5.14
CA VAL A 178 -12.90 10.32 5.22
C VAL A 178 -12.96 11.35 4.09
N GLN A 179 -13.21 10.91 2.86
CA GLN A 179 -13.33 11.80 1.72
C GLN A 179 -14.47 12.82 1.91
N ARG A 180 -15.62 12.40 2.45
CA ARG A 180 -16.75 13.30 2.72
C ARG A 180 -16.44 14.31 3.79
N ILE A 181 -15.83 13.91 4.91
CA ILE A 181 -15.42 14.83 5.98
C ILE A 181 -14.48 15.89 5.42
N VAL A 182 -13.49 15.46 4.63
CA VAL A 182 -12.48 16.34 4.03
C VAL A 182 -13.10 17.32 3.03
N VAL A 183 -14.02 16.87 2.17
CA VAL A 183 -14.75 17.74 1.23
C VAL A 183 -15.67 18.72 1.96
N GLN A 184 -16.34 18.31 3.04
CA GLN A 184 -17.20 19.20 3.81
C GLN A 184 -16.40 20.25 4.59
N TYR A 185 -15.27 19.86 5.17
CA TYR A 185 -14.32 20.79 5.79
C TYR A 185 -13.86 21.85 4.78
N TYR A 186 -13.47 21.42 3.57
CA TYR A 186 -13.10 22.32 2.48
C TYR A 186 -14.19 23.34 2.14
N LYS A 187 -15.45 22.88 1.97
CA LYS A 187 -16.59 23.76 1.71
C LYS A 187 -16.85 24.73 2.86
N GLY A 188 -16.76 24.26 4.11
CA GLY A 188 -17.01 25.06 5.30
C GLY A 188 -15.99 26.18 5.51
N VAL A 189 -14.72 25.95 5.14
CA VAL A 189 -13.64 26.95 5.25
C VAL A 189 -13.59 27.88 4.03
N GLY A 190 -14.42 27.63 3.01
CA GLY A 190 -14.50 28.45 1.79
C GLY A 190 -13.22 28.39 0.94
N MET A 191 -12.43 27.32 1.08
CA MET A 191 -11.23 27.13 0.27
C MET A 191 -11.62 26.86 -1.18
N LYS A 192 -10.77 27.29 -2.10
CA LYS A 192 -10.78 26.92 -3.52
C LYS A 192 -9.74 25.85 -3.80
N TRP A 193 -9.84 25.17 -4.93
CA TRP A 193 -8.86 24.14 -5.31
C TRP A 193 -7.42 24.70 -5.36
N GLU A 194 -7.29 25.97 -5.76
CA GLU A 194 -6.04 26.72 -5.79
C GLU A 194 -5.39 26.85 -4.40
N ASP A 195 -6.17 26.87 -3.33
CA ASP A 195 -5.69 27.00 -1.95
C ASP A 195 -5.05 25.71 -1.42
N PHE A 196 -5.21 24.58 -2.11
CA PHE A 196 -4.56 23.32 -1.73
C PHE A 196 -3.07 23.33 -2.05
N MET A 197 -2.65 24.11 -3.04
CA MET A 197 -1.24 24.26 -3.30
C MET A 197 -0.61 25.02 -2.14
N PRO A 198 0.48 24.51 -1.52
CA PRO A 198 1.20 25.18 -0.45
C PRO A 198 2.02 26.36 -1.00
N ILE A 199 1.42 27.17 -1.88
CA ILE A 199 2.05 28.25 -2.63
C ILE A 199 1.18 29.49 -2.39
N GLY A 200 1.47 30.25 -1.32
CA GLY A 200 0.79 31.50 -0.99
C GLY A 200 0.35 31.66 0.47
N GLY A 201 -0.44 32.70 0.74
CA GLY A 201 -0.88 33.11 2.10
C GLY A 201 -1.83 32.13 2.81
N HIS A 202 -2.19 31.01 2.18
CA HIS A 202 -3.11 30.00 2.72
C HIS A 202 -2.41 28.71 3.19
N PHE A 203 -1.07 28.73 3.32
CA PHE A 203 -0.28 27.58 3.76
C PHE A 203 -0.82 26.90 5.03
N HIS A 204 -1.21 27.68 6.04
CA HIS A 204 -1.77 27.13 7.29
C HIS A 204 -3.06 26.32 7.06
N LYS A 205 -3.93 26.73 6.13
CA LYS A 205 -5.17 26.00 5.82
C LYS A 205 -4.89 24.70 5.08
N SER A 206 -3.98 24.73 4.11
CA SER A 206 -3.53 23.54 3.38
C SER A 206 -2.84 22.55 4.33
N PHE A 207 -1.98 23.04 5.23
CA PHE A 207 -1.33 22.20 6.24
C PHE A 207 -2.34 21.50 7.16
N ILE A 208 -3.31 22.24 7.71
CA ILE A 208 -4.38 21.66 8.55
C ILE A 208 -5.18 20.63 7.76
N PHE A 209 -5.49 20.90 6.49
CA PHE A 209 -6.19 19.96 5.61
C PHE A 209 -5.42 18.64 5.44
N TRP A 210 -4.13 18.72 5.08
CA TRP A 210 -3.30 17.53 4.90
C TRP A 210 -3.10 16.76 6.21
N MET A 211 -2.97 17.46 7.33
CA MET A 211 -2.87 16.86 8.65
C MET A 211 -4.17 16.15 9.03
N LEU A 212 -5.33 16.77 8.82
CA LEU A 212 -6.64 16.18 9.06
C LEU A 212 -6.84 14.91 8.21
N LEU A 213 -6.52 14.99 6.92
CA LEU A 213 -6.57 13.84 6.01
C LEU A 213 -5.67 12.70 6.50
N ALA A 214 -4.42 13.01 6.88
CA ALA A 214 -3.49 12.01 7.39
C ALA A 214 -3.99 11.33 8.67
N VAL A 215 -4.50 12.11 9.63
CA VAL A 215 -5.06 11.59 10.89
C VAL A 215 -6.27 10.69 10.62
N LEU A 216 -7.23 11.16 9.81
CA LEU A 216 -8.43 10.39 9.48
C LEU A 216 -8.10 9.09 8.74
N THR A 217 -7.20 9.14 7.76
CA THR A 217 -6.74 7.94 7.05
C THR A 217 -6.06 6.97 8.00
N PHE A 218 -5.20 7.45 8.89
CA PHE A 218 -4.47 6.60 9.84
C PHE A 218 -5.39 5.91 10.85
N PHE A 219 -6.41 6.59 11.36
CA PHE A 219 -7.30 6.01 12.38
C PHE A 219 -8.49 5.24 11.82
N LEU A 220 -8.96 5.56 10.61
CA LEU A 220 -10.15 4.94 10.03
C LEU A 220 -9.82 3.97 8.90
N VAL A 221 -9.02 4.42 7.93
CA VAL A 221 -8.77 3.66 6.69
C VAL A 221 -7.73 2.56 6.92
N VAL A 222 -6.62 2.87 7.59
CA VAL A 222 -5.53 1.90 7.82
C VAL A 222 -6.01 0.67 8.59
N PRO A 223 -6.74 0.76 9.71
CA PRO A 223 -7.20 -0.42 10.42
C PRO A 223 -8.16 -1.27 9.58
N ALA A 224 -9.10 -0.62 8.86
CA ALA A 224 -10.02 -1.33 7.98
C ALA A 224 -9.29 -2.05 6.84
N TYR A 225 -8.26 -1.42 6.27
CA TYR A 225 -7.41 -2.02 5.24
C TYR A 225 -6.64 -3.24 5.75
N VAL A 226 -6.08 -3.18 6.97
CA VAL A 226 -5.36 -4.30 7.59
C VAL A 226 -6.28 -5.50 7.79
N LEU A 227 -7.51 -5.27 8.26
CA LEU A 227 -8.51 -6.33 8.41
C LEU A 227 -8.88 -6.97 7.09
N LEU A 228 -9.05 -6.16 6.04
CA LEU A 228 -9.32 -6.63 4.69
C LEU A 228 -8.20 -7.52 4.17
N VAL A 229 -6.96 -7.05 4.22
CA VAL A 229 -5.80 -7.80 3.71
C VAL A 229 -5.63 -9.12 4.47
N ARG A 230 -5.82 -9.14 5.79
CA ARG A 230 -5.77 -10.38 6.59
C ARG A 230 -6.88 -11.36 6.21
N ALA A 231 -8.10 -10.87 6.00
CA ALA A 231 -9.21 -11.70 5.53
C ALA A 231 -8.96 -12.26 4.12
N GLU A 232 -8.39 -11.47 3.21
CA GLU A 232 -8.03 -11.92 1.86
C GLU A 232 -6.87 -12.91 1.86
N ALA A 233 -5.87 -12.72 2.72
CA ALA A 233 -4.77 -13.66 2.90
C ALA A 233 -5.26 -15.02 3.40
N SER A 234 -6.30 -15.07 4.24
CA SER A 234 -6.90 -16.34 4.70
C SER A 234 -7.58 -17.15 3.59
N LEU A 235 -7.85 -16.52 2.44
CA LEU A 235 -8.41 -17.18 1.26
C LEU A 235 -7.33 -17.76 0.34
N LEU A 236 -6.06 -17.54 0.64
CA LEU A 236 -4.97 -18.09 -0.14
C LEU A 236 -4.97 -19.62 0.00
N PRO A 237 -4.90 -20.38 -1.10
CA PRO A 237 -4.84 -21.84 -1.02
C PRO A 237 -3.58 -22.32 -0.29
N SER A 238 -3.71 -23.36 0.53
CA SER A 238 -2.61 -23.91 1.32
C SER A 238 -1.52 -24.60 0.48
N ASP A 239 -1.80 -24.90 -0.79
CA ASP A 239 -0.86 -25.45 -1.76
C ASP A 239 0.03 -24.39 -2.42
N GLU A 240 -0.27 -23.09 -2.25
CA GLU A 240 0.58 -22.02 -2.77
C GLU A 240 1.73 -21.68 -1.82
N GLN A 241 2.95 -21.73 -2.35
CA GLN A 241 4.13 -21.23 -1.64
C GLN A 241 4.04 -19.70 -1.46
N THR A 242 4.08 -19.24 -0.22
CA THR A 242 4.04 -17.81 0.12
C THR A 242 5.44 -17.23 0.21
N LEU A 243 5.55 -15.92 -0.04
CA LEU A 243 6.79 -15.15 0.10
C LEU A 243 7.21 -14.97 1.56
N VAL A 244 6.24 -14.98 2.47
CA VAL A 244 6.41 -14.73 3.90
C VAL A 244 5.56 -15.77 4.64
N PRO A 245 6.03 -16.33 5.77
CA PRO A 245 5.20 -17.20 6.60
C PRO A 245 3.95 -16.45 7.04
N LEU A 246 2.79 -17.02 6.73
CA LEU A 246 1.50 -16.47 7.13
C LEU A 246 1.26 -16.76 8.61
N ASP A 247 0.73 -15.75 9.30
CA ASP A 247 0.30 -15.88 10.69
C ASP A 247 -0.73 -17.02 10.85
N PRO A 248 -0.50 -18.00 11.74
CA PRO A 248 -1.42 -19.12 11.98
C PRO A 248 -2.84 -18.67 12.35
N ALA A 249 -2.98 -17.49 12.96
CA ALA A 249 -4.29 -16.91 13.27
C ALA A 249 -5.14 -16.60 12.02
N LEU A 250 -4.56 -16.61 10.81
CA LEU A 250 -5.26 -16.38 9.55
C LEU A 250 -6.04 -17.60 9.07
N GLU A 251 -5.61 -18.83 9.37
CA GLU A 251 -6.26 -20.06 8.89
C GLU A 251 -7.71 -20.18 9.37
N GLY A 252 -7.97 -19.76 10.61
CA GLY A 252 -9.30 -19.75 11.23
C GLY A 252 -10.24 -18.66 10.70
N LEU A 253 -9.77 -17.71 9.89
CA LEU A 253 -10.60 -16.62 9.34
C LEU A 253 -11.40 -17.06 8.10
N SER A 254 -11.05 -18.20 7.51
CA SER A 254 -11.68 -18.73 6.30
C SER A 254 -13.14 -19.19 6.51
N GLU A 255 -13.60 -19.30 7.76
CA GLU A 255 -14.99 -19.60 8.10
C GLU A 255 -15.97 -18.51 7.63
N GLY A 256 -15.47 -17.30 7.35
CA GLY A 256 -16.16 -16.26 6.59
C GLY A 256 -17.18 -15.41 7.36
N GLY A 257 -17.67 -14.36 6.71
CA GLY A 257 -18.66 -13.44 7.24
C GLY A 257 -18.07 -12.40 8.20
N VAL A 258 -18.93 -11.88 9.08
CA VAL A 258 -18.51 -10.97 10.16
C VAL A 258 -17.53 -11.65 11.12
N MET A 259 -17.54 -12.98 11.20
CA MET A 259 -16.58 -13.73 12.02
C MET A 259 -15.15 -13.63 11.49
N ALA A 260 -14.95 -13.53 10.16
CA ALA A 260 -13.65 -13.23 9.58
C ALA A 260 -13.16 -11.82 9.99
N LEU A 261 -14.07 -10.84 10.03
CA LEU A 261 -13.75 -9.47 10.47
C LEU A 261 -13.41 -9.43 11.97
N VAL A 262 -14.24 -10.05 12.81
CA VAL A 262 -14.05 -10.10 14.28
C VAL A 262 -12.81 -10.91 14.64
N GLY A 263 -12.59 -12.04 13.97
CA GLY A 263 -11.38 -12.85 14.11
C GLY A 263 -10.13 -12.08 13.71
N ALA A 264 -10.18 -11.37 12.56
CA ALA A 264 -9.07 -10.53 12.11
C ALA A 264 -8.76 -9.42 13.14
N TRP A 265 -9.79 -8.79 13.71
CA TRP A 265 -9.60 -7.78 14.75
C TRP A 265 -8.99 -8.36 16.02
N ARG A 266 -9.49 -9.51 16.49
CA ARG A 266 -8.95 -10.19 17.68
C ARG A 266 -7.52 -10.68 17.49
N SER A 267 -7.15 -11.03 16.27
CA SER A 267 -5.77 -11.45 15.94
C SER A 267 -4.76 -10.28 15.96
N LEU A 268 -5.20 -9.03 16.03
CA LEU A 268 -4.30 -7.87 16.17
C LEU A 268 -3.88 -7.69 17.64
N THR A 269 -2.75 -8.28 18.01
CA THR A 269 -2.14 -8.02 19.31
C THR A 269 -1.58 -6.60 19.38
N ARG A 270 -1.46 -6.04 20.59
CA ARG A 270 -0.89 -4.68 20.79
C ARG A 270 0.49 -4.52 20.18
N ALA A 271 1.35 -5.53 20.31
CA ALA A 271 2.68 -5.53 19.72
C ALA A 271 2.63 -5.41 18.18
N ARG A 272 1.67 -6.10 17.55
CA ARG A 272 1.45 -6.08 16.11
C ARG A 272 1.00 -4.71 15.62
N VAL A 273 0.06 -4.09 16.33
CA VAL A 273 -0.38 -2.71 16.06
C VAL A 273 0.79 -1.74 16.18
N ILE A 274 1.59 -1.80 17.24
CA ILE A 274 2.74 -0.91 17.43
C ILE A 274 3.75 -1.05 16.28
N ASN A 275 4.11 -2.29 15.90
CA ASN A 275 5.04 -2.54 14.80
C ASN A 275 4.50 -1.99 13.47
N LEU A 276 3.20 -2.19 13.21
CA LEU A 276 2.53 -1.68 12.02
C LEU A 276 2.54 -0.14 11.99
N VAL A 277 2.19 0.50 13.10
CA VAL A 277 2.22 1.96 13.23
C VAL A 277 3.63 2.50 12.98
N LEU A 278 4.66 1.87 13.58
CA LEU A 278 6.05 2.25 13.34
C LEU A 278 6.46 2.07 11.88
N LEU A 279 5.96 1.05 11.18
CA LEU A 279 6.18 0.88 9.75
C LEU A 279 5.54 2.04 8.96
N TYR A 280 4.30 2.41 9.23
CA TYR A 280 3.65 3.57 8.60
C TYR A 280 4.38 4.88 8.86
N ILE A 281 4.88 5.09 10.09
CA ILE A 281 5.72 6.26 10.42
C ILE A 281 7.00 6.25 9.59
N LYS A 282 7.70 5.11 9.50
CA LYS A 282 8.90 4.99 8.66
C LYS A 282 8.61 5.30 7.19
N MET A 283 7.50 4.80 6.66
CA MET A 283 7.08 5.08 5.28
C MET A 283 6.77 6.57 5.09
N PHE A 284 6.04 7.18 6.02
CA PHE A 284 5.76 8.62 5.99
C PHE A 284 7.05 9.46 6.01
N MET A 285 8.00 9.12 6.88
CA MET A 285 9.29 9.80 6.99
C MET A 285 10.16 9.70 5.73
N ILE A 286 9.96 8.65 4.91
CA ILE A 286 10.67 8.50 3.63
C ILE A 286 9.91 9.20 2.51
N THR A 287 8.58 9.09 2.49
CA THR A 287 7.76 9.66 1.41
C THR A 287 7.73 11.17 1.42
N VAL A 288 7.49 11.80 2.56
CA VAL A 288 7.29 13.25 2.61
C VAL A 288 8.51 14.00 2.05
N PRO A 289 9.75 13.69 2.44
CA PRO A 289 10.93 14.32 1.86
C PRO A 289 11.10 14.05 0.37
N VAL A 290 10.89 12.81 -0.08
CA VAL A 290 11.01 12.46 -1.50
C VAL A 290 9.97 13.20 -2.34
N ALA A 291 8.72 13.23 -1.91
CA ALA A 291 7.64 13.96 -2.58
C ALA A 291 7.92 15.47 -2.60
N PHE A 292 8.46 16.02 -1.51
CA PHE A 292 8.87 17.42 -1.45
C PHE A 292 9.98 17.75 -2.45
N VAL A 293 11.03 16.93 -2.52
CA VAL A 293 12.13 17.12 -3.49
C VAL A 293 11.63 17.02 -4.92
N LEU A 294 10.83 15.99 -5.25
CA LEU A 294 10.28 15.84 -6.60
C LEU A 294 9.39 17.03 -6.98
N GLY A 295 8.46 17.41 -6.08
CA GLY A 295 7.58 18.56 -6.30
C GLY A 295 8.34 19.89 -6.45
N PHE A 296 9.43 20.07 -5.71
CA PHE A 296 10.29 21.25 -5.85
C PHE A 296 11.00 21.29 -7.21
N VAL A 297 11.52 20.15 -7.68
CA VAL A 297 12.17 20.07 -9.00
C VAL A 297 11.15 20.30 -10.12
N ASP A 298 9.97 19.68 -10.03
CA ASP A 298 8.89 19.90 -10.99
C ASP A 298 8.49 21.39 -11.04
N PHE A 299 8.32 22.02 -9.87
CA PHE A 299 7.99 23.44 -9.75
C PHE A 299 9.06 24.35 -10.35
N ALA A 300 10.34 24.11 -10.05
CA ALA A 300 11.45 24.86 -10.64
C ALA A 300 11.45 24.73 -12.17
N TRP A 301 11.18 23.54 -12.69
CA TRP A 301 11.06 23.32 -14.13
C TRP A 301 9.90 24.09 -14.75
N TYR A 302 8.72 24.09 -14.10
CA TYR A 302 7.57 24.88 -14.54
C TYR A 302 7.89 26.38 -14.63
N ILE A 303 8.65 26.95 -13.68
CA ILE A 303 9.08 28.34 -13.72
C ILE A 303 9.98 28.60 -14.94
N VAL A 304 10.94 27.72 -15.22
CA VAL A 304 11.83 27.86 -16.38
C VAL A 304 11.03 27.84 -17.68
N MET A 305 10.10 26.90 -17.84
CA MET A 305 9.24 26.83 -19.03
C MET A 305 8.35 28.06 -19.18
N ALA A 306 7.79 28.57 -18.07
CA ALA A 306 7.03 29.80 -18.07
C ALA A 306 7.91 30.97 -18.51
N MET A 307 9.10 31.17 -17.95
CA MET A 307 9.97 32.27 -18.38
C MET A 307 10.36 32.20 -19.87
N GLU A 308 10.54 30.99 -20.41
CA GLU A 308 10.83 30.80 -21.84
C GLU A 308 9.63 31.10 -22.74
N SER A 309 8.40 30.83 -22.31
CA SER A 309 7.19 31.09 -23.10
C SER A 309 6.86 32.58 -23.25
N TRP A 310 7.35 33.42 -22.34
CA TRP A 310 7.16 34.89 -22.38
C TRP A 310 8.22 35.63 -23.23
N ARG A 311 9.23 34.90 -23.73
CA ARG A 311 10.32 35.46 -24.55
C ARG A 311 10.05 35.38 -26.06
N PHE A 312 8.88 34.89 -26.47
CA PHE A 312 8.39 34.85 -27.85
C PHE A 312 7.16 35.74 -28.00
#